data_AF-A0A949APE7-F1
#
_entry.id   AF-A0A949APE7-F1
#
_cell.length_a   1.000
_cell.length_b   1.000
_cell.length_c   1.000
_cell.angle_alpha   90.00
_cell.angle_beta   90.00
_cell.angle_gamma   90.00
#
_symmetry.space_group_name_H-M   'P 1'
#
loop_
_entity.id
_entity.type
_entity.pdbx_description
1 polymer ?
#
loop_
_entity_poly.entity_id
_entity_poly.type
_entity_poly.pdbx_seq_one_letter_code
_entity_poly.pdbx_strand_id
1 'polypeptide(L)'
;MNAPNFWDDQAQSNKIMKELKYLKSCVDPFEKSVKKLSELNELLDMSEGDEEFISQIKKELECIENEVIATETRSILAGPFDRNNVILNINSGAGGTESCDWASMLLRMYTRWAEANKAKVKVLDILPGEEAGIKSVTLGIEGDMAYGYLKGEKG
;
A
#
# COMPACT_ATOMS: atom_id res chain seq x y z
N MET A 1 -28.43 -4.45 -4.09
CA MET A 1 -28.47 -5.35 -5.25
C MET A 1 -29.82 -6.03 -5.43
N ASN A 2 -30.58 -6.32 -4.36
CA ASN A 2 -31.91 -6.98 -4.46
C ASN A 2 -33.07 -6.05 -4.85
N ALA A 3 -32.79 -4.80 -5.23
CA ALA A 3 -33.83 -3.89 -5.70
C ALA A 3 -34.07 -4.15 -7.21
N PRO A 4 -35.32 -4.28 -7.67
CA PRO A 4 -35.64 -4.66 -9.04
C PRO A 4 -35.05 -3.72 -10.10
N ASN A 5 -34.89 -2.43 -9.77
CA ASN A 5 -34.40 -1.40 -10.70
C ASN A 5 -32.89 -1.12 -10.58
N PHE A 6 -32.16 -1.92 -9.80
CA PHE A 6 -30.74 -1.66 -9.52
C PHE A 6 -29.86 -1.72 -10.78
N TRP A 7 -30.29 -2.48 -11.79
CA TRP A 7 -29.56 -2.68 -13.05
C TRP A 7 -30.01 -1.73 -14.17
N ASP A 8 -31.05 -0.93 -13.94
CA ASP A 8 -31.61 -0.03 -14.97
C ASP A 8 -30.67 1.13 -15.29
N ASP A 9 -29.90 1.60 -14.30
CA ASP A 9 -28.83 2.58 -14.47
C ASP A 9 -27.45 1.91 -14.35
N GLN A 10 -26.95 1.45 -15.49
CA GLN A 10 -25.69 0.73 -15.57
C GLN A 10 -24.47 1.55 -15.10
N ALA A 11 -24.50 2.88 -15.20
CA ALA A 11 -23.43 3.74 -14.70
C ALA A 11 -23.44 3.77 -13.17
N GLN A 12 -24.63 3.91 -12.57
CA GLN A 12 -24.81 3.88 -11.13
C GLN A 12 -24.52 2.49 -10.53
N SER A 13 -24.99 1.40 -11.15
CA SER A 13 -24.69 0.04 -10.68
C SER A 13 -23.18 -0.22 -10.67
N ASN A 14 -22.47 0.19 -11.71
CA ASN A 14 -21.02 0.03 -11.80
C ASN A 14 -20.27 0.80 -10.70
N LYS A 15 -20.71 2.01 -10.37
CA LYS A 15 -20.14 2.80 -9.27
C LYS A 15 -20.32 2.08 -7.93
N ILE A 16 -21.54 1.63 -7.64
CA ILE A 16 -21.87 0.92 -6.40
C ILE A 16 -21.12 -0.41 -6.30
N MET A 17 -20.98 -1.15 -7.41
CA MET A 17 -20.21 -2.39 -7.45
C MET A 17 -18.73 -2.16 -7.14
N LYS A 18 -18.13 -1.08 -7.66
CA LYS A 18 -16.75 -0.69 -7.35
C LYS A 18 -16.58 -0.35 -5.88
N GLU A 19 -17.52 0.41 -5.32
CA GLU A 19 -17.50 0.80 -3.91
C GLU A 19 -17.72 -0.40 -2.98
N LEU A 20 -18.63 -1.32 -3.32
CA LEU A 20 -18.82 -2.55 -2.54
C LEU A 20 -17.59 -3.46 -2.59
N LYS A 21 -16.96 -3.59 -3.76
CA LYS A 21 -15.69 -4.33 -3.88
C LYS A 21 -14.59 -3.67 -3.04
N TYR A 22 -14.57 -2.34 -2.99
CA TYR A 22 -13.68 -1.58 -2.11
C TYR A 22 -13.95 -1.92 -0.65
N LEU A 23 -15.19 -1.82 -0.18
CA LEU A 23 -15.52 -2.05 1.23
C LEU A 23 -15.21 -3.48 1.64
N LYS A 24 -15.55 -4.46 0.79
CA LYS A 24 -15.18 -5.87 1.01
C LYS A 24 -13.67 -6.08 1.07
N SER A 25 -12.89 -5.41 0.21
CA SER A 25 -11.42 -5.51 0.27
C SER A 25 -10.83 -4.98 1.59
N CYS A 26 -11.56 -4.14 2.32
CA CYS A 26 -11.16 -3.64 3.64
C CYS A 26 -11.63 -4.56 4.78
N VAL A 27 -12.84 -5.12 4.68
CA VAL A 27 -13.48 -5.90 5.75
C VAL A 27 -13.10 -7.39 5.70
N ASP A 28 -13.12 -8.00 4.51
CA ASP A 28 -12.91 -9.44 4.35
C ASP A 28 -11.55 -9.93 4.90
N PRO A 29 -10.41 -9.20 4.75
CA PRO A 29 -9.15 -9.62 5.36
C PRO A 29 -9.22 -9.69 6.88
N PHE A 30 -9.82 -8.69 7.51
CA PHE A 30 -9.97 -8.64 8.97
C PHE A 30 -10.86 -9.80 9.47
N GLU A 31 -12.02 -10.02 8.84
CA GLU A 31 -12.89 -11.14 9.20
C GLU A 31 -12.21 -12.50 9.05
N LYS A 32 -11.35 -12.66 8.02
CA LYS A 32 -10.54 -13.88 7.85
C LYS A 32 -9.52 -14.04 8.96
N SER A 33 -8.81 -12.98 9.34
CA SER A 33 -7.84 -13.02 10.45
C SER A 33 -8.52 -13.37 11.78
N VAL A 34 -9.73 -12.85 12.04
CA VAL A 34 -10.53 -13.21 13.22
C VAL A 34 -10.91 -14.69 13.22
N LYS A 35 -11.35 -15.23 12.09
CA LYS A 35 -11.68 -16.66 11.96
C LYS A 35 -10.47 -17.55 12.20
N LYS A 36 -9.34 -17.26 11.54
CA LYS A 36 -8.08 -17.99 11.74
C LYS A 36 -7.64 -17.96 13.20
N LEU A 37 -7.80 -16.82 13.89
CA LEU A 37 -7.44 -16.71 15.30
C LEU A 37 -8.33 -17.60 16.18
N SER A 38 -9.63 -17.69 15.87
CA SER A 38 -10.53 -18.64 16.56
C SER A 38 -10.12 -20.09 16.33
N GLU A 39 -9.80 -20.45 15.09
CA GLU A 39 -9.32 -21.80 14.72
C GLU A 39 -8.00 -22.13 15.44
N LEU A 40 -7.06 -21.18 15.52
CA LEU A 40 -5.81 -21.34 16.26
C LEU A 40 -6.02 -21.50 17.76
N ASN A 41 -7.01 -20.82 18.33
CA ASN A 41 -7.33 -20.96 19.75
C ASN A 41 -7.88 -22.37 20.06
N GLU A 42 -8.75 -22.90 19.19
CA GLU A 42 -9.24 -24.28 19.30
C GLU A 42 -8.09 -25.29 19.15
N LEU A 43 -7.17 -25.07 18.21
CA LEU A 43 -5.97 -25.89 18.03
C LEU A 43 -5.05 -25.86 19.26
N LEU A 44 -4.90 -24.69 19.90
CA LEU A 44 -4.11 -24.55 21.12
C LEU A 44 -4.71 -25.37 22.27
N ASP A 45 -6.04 -25.34 22.43
CA ASP A 45 -6.75 -26.12 23.45
C ASP A 45 -6.58 -27.64 23.20
N MET A 46 -6.47 -28.07 21.94
CA MET A 46 -6.23 -29.46 21.54
C MET A 46 -4.76 -29.88 21.58
N SER A 47 -3.82 -28.95 21.75
CA SER A 47 -2.38 -29.25 21.69
C SER A 47 -1.86 -30.13 22.82
N GLU A 48 -2.61 -30.25 23.92
CA GLU A 48 -2.24 -30.96 25.15
C GLU A 48 -0.84 -30.60 25.71
N GLY A 49 -0.27 -29.45 25.31
CA GLY A 49 1.07 -29.01 25.72
C GLY A 49 2.23 -29.50 24.84
N ASP A 50 1.97 -30.05 23.66
CA ASP A 50 3.02 -30.42 22.69
C ASP A 50 3.81 -29.17 22.22
N GLU A 51 5.10 -29.12 22.57
CA GLU A 51 5.97 -27.99 22.27
C GLU A 51 6.19 -27.76 20.77
N GLU A 52 6.22 -28.82 19.95
CA GLU A 52 6.36 -28.69 18.49
C GLU A 52 5.09 -28.07 17.90
N PHE A 53 3.92 -28.52 18.38
CA PHE A 53 2.64 -28.02 17.94
C PHE A 53 2.42 -26.55 18.36
N ILE A 54 2.77 -26.20 19.60
CA ILE A 54 2.76 -24.81 20.10
C ILE A 54 3.70 -23.92 19.28
N SER A 55 4.86 -24.43 18.85
CA SER A 55 5.78 -23.67 17.98
C SER A 55 5.16 -23.34 16.62
N GLN A 56 4.40 -24.27 16.04
CA GLN A 56 3.69 -24.04 14.78
C GLN A 56 2.59 -22.98 14.94
N ILE A 57 1.79 -23.08 16.01
CA ILE A 57 0.74 -22.09 16.34
C ILE A 57 1.33 -20.68 16.49
N LYS A 58 2.50 -20.55 17.14
CA LYS A 58 3.19 -19.25 17.27
C LYS A 58 3.56 -18.63 15.92
N LYS A 59 4.06 -19.43 14.96
CA LYS A 59 4.39 -18.94 13.62
C LYS A 59 3.15 -18.47 12.86
N GLU A 60 2.03 -19.17 13.03
CA GLU A 60 0.76 -18.75 12.42
C GLU A 60 0.22 -17.48 13.07
N LEU A 61 0.37 -17.31 14.40
CA LEU A 61 0.04 -16.06 15.09
C LEU A 61 0.86 -14.88 14.57
N GLU A 62 2.17 -15.03 14.38
CA GLU A 62 3.02 -13.99 13.78
C GLU A 62 2.53 -13.61 12.37
N CYS A 63 2.06 -14.59 11.60
CA CYS A 63 1.48 -14.33 10.28
C CYS A 63 0.17 -13.55 10.37
N ILE A 64 -0.73 -13.91 11.30
CA ILE A 64 -1.98 -13.19 11.54
C ILE A 64 -1.72 -11.75 12.01
N GLU A 65 -0.76 -11.55 12.90
CA GLU A 65 -0.37 -10.21 13.37
C GLU A 65 0.04 -9.31 12.21
N ASN A 66 0.90 -9.82 11.32
CA ASN A 66 1.31 -9.09 10.11
C ASN A 66 0.12 -8.79 9.17
N GLU A 67 -0.82 -9.73 9.00
CA GLU A 67 -2.05 -9.53 8.22
C GLU A 67 -2.94 -8.42 8.81
N VAL A 68 -3.06 -8.37 10.15
CA VAL A 68 -3.85 -7.36 10.87
C VAL A 68 -3.21 -5.98 10.74
N ILE A 69 -1.90 -5.84 10.96
CA ILE A 69 -1.16 -4.57 10.80
C ILE A 69 -1.30 -4.04 9.36
N ALA A 70 -1.20 -4.91 8.37
CA ALA A 70 -1.41 -4.53 6.97
C ALA A 70 -2.85 -4.04 6.72
N THR A 71 -3.84 -4.66 7.35
CA THR A 71 -5.26 -4.28 7.23
C THR A 71 -5.55 -2.95 7.94
N GLU A 72 -4.96 -2.73 9.11
CA GLU A 72 -5.01 -1.44 9.82
C GLU A 72 -4.41 -0.32 8.98
N THR A 73 -3.23 -0.54 8.39
CA THR A 73 -2.60 0.45 7.50
C THR A 73 -3.53 0.82 6.33
N ARG A 74 -4.17 -0.18 5.69
CA ARG A 74 -5.15 0.08 4.62
C ARG A 74 -6.39 0.83 5.10
N SER A 75 -6.82 0.65 6.34
CA SER A 75 -8.00 1.34 6.89
C SER A 75 -7.70 2.83 7.13
N ILE A 76 -6.46 3.17 7.49
CA ILE A 76 -5.98 4.55 7.60
C ILE A 76 -5.89 5.21 6.22
N LEU A 77 -5.52 4.45 5.18
CA LEU A 77 -5.43 4.89 3.78
C LEU A 77 -6.79 4.87 3.06
N ALA A 78 -7.83 5.41 3.68
CA ALA A 78 -9.21 5.41 3.16
C ALA A 78 -9.61 6.70 2.41
N GLY A 79 -8.65 7.56 2.07
CA GLY A 79 -8.91 8.77 1.29
C GLY A 79 -9.39 8.46 -0.14
N PRO A 80 -10.17 9.35 -0.78
CA PRO A 80 -10.74 9.11 -2.11
C PRO A 80 -9.70 8.90 -3.21
N PHE A 81 -8.46 9.38 -2.99
CA PHE A 81 -7.35 9.27 -3.93
C PHE A 81 -6.25 8.33 -3.44
N ASP A 82 -6.37 7.75 -2.25
CA ASP A 82 -5.27 6.97 -1.64
C ASP A 82 -4.90 5.76 -2.49
N ARG A 83 -5.86 5.20 -3.26
CA ARG A 83 -5.65 4.07 -4.19
C ARG A 83 -5.04 4.45 -5.53
N ASN A 84 -4.90 5.73 -5.82
CA ASN A 84 -4.42 6.15 -7.12
C ASN A 84 -2.91 5.94 -7.24
N ASN A 85 -2.47 5.77 -8.49
CA ASN A 85 -1.08 5.99 -8.86
C ASN A 85 -0.67 7.42 -8.49
N VAL A 86 0.62 7.65 -8.30
CA VAL A 86 1.14 8.96 -7.92
C VAL A 86 2.17 9.46 -8.92
N ILE A 87 2.11 10.76 -9.17
CA ILE A 87 3.18 11.50 -9.83
C ILE A 87 4.00 12.15 -8.73
N LEU A 88 5.24 11.69 -8.56
CA LEU A 88 6.19 12.24 -7.60
C LEU A 88 7.14 13.17 -8.33
N ASN A 89 7.19 14.43 -7.92
CA ASN A 89 8.11 15.41 -8.46
C ASN A 89 9.14 15.80 -7.38
N ILE A 90 10.42 15.58 -7.69
CA ILE A 90 11.54 15.92 -6.81
C ILE A 90 12.29 17.07 -7.47
N ASN A 91 12.47 18.17 -6.75
CA ASN A 91 13.21 19.34 -7.21
C ASN A 91 14.38 19.61 -6.26
N SER A 92 15.56 19.90 -6.82
CA SER A 92 16.68 20.40 -6.04
C SER A 92 16.34 21.78 -5.50
N GLY A 93 16.49 21.99 -4.20
CA GLY A 93 16.32 23.29 -3.55
C GLY A 93 17.45 24.28 -3.89
N ALA A 94 17.53 25.36 -3.12
CA ALA A 94 18.65 26.29 -3.20
C ALA A 94 19.92 25.64 -2.64
N GLY A 95 21.03 25.69 -3.39
CA GLY A 95 22.32 25.11 -2.96
C GLY A 95 23.21 24.56 -4.08
N GLY A 96 22.80 24.68 -5.35
CA GLY A 96 23.67 24.31 -6.49
C GLY A 96 23.92 22.81 -6.56
N THR A 97 25.17 22.41 -6.76
CA THR A 97 25.59 21.03 -7.03
C THR A 97 25.25 20.07 -5.87
N GLU A 98 25.41 20.48 -4.61
CA GLU A 98 25.07 19.64 -3.44
C GLU A 98 23.58 19.33 -3.34
N SER A 99 22.71 20.30 -3.64
CA SER A 99 21.26 20.09 -3.70
C SER A 99 20.86 19.15 -4.83
N CYS A 100 21.59 19.17 -5.96
CA CYS A 100 21.35 18.28 -7.08
C CYS A 100 21.76 16.83 -6.75
N ASP A 101 22.85 16.64 -6.02
CA ASP A 101 23.26 15.33 -5.52
C ASP A 101 22.26 14.78 -4.50
N TRP A 102 21.77 15.63 -3.58
CA TRP A 102 20.72 15.22 -2.64
C TRP A 102 19.43 14.80 -3.35
N ALA A 103 18.97 15.55 -4.35
CA ALA A 103 17.82 15.18 -5.17
C ALA A 103 18.02 13.81 -5.86
N SER A 104 19.27 13.51 -6.27
CA SER A 104 19.62 12.20 -6.85
C SER A 104 19.56 11.07 -5.82
N MET A 105 19.94 11.34 -4.57
CA MET A 105 19.78 10.40 -3.48
C MET A 105 18.31 10.10 -3.20
N LEU A 106 17.44 11.13 -3.19
CA LEU A 106 16.00 10.97 -3.02
C LEU A 106 15.36 10.18 -4.16
N LEU A 107 15.73 10.46 -5.42
CA LEU A 107 15.30 9.67 -6.58
C LEU A 107 15.60 8.17 -6.35
N ARG A 108 16.81 7.85 -5.91
CA ARG A 108 17.22 6.47 -5.65
C ARG A 108 16.46 5.86 -4.47
N MET A 109 16.18 6.64 -3.43
CA MET A 109 15.39 6.21 -2.27
C MET A 109 13.96 5.83 -2.67
N TYR A 110 13.25 6.71 -3.37
CA TYR A 110 11.86 6.45 -3.77
C TYR A 110 11.74 5.35 -4.84
N THR A 111 12.76 5.21 -5.71
CA THR A 111 12.80 4.09 -6.65
C THR A 111 12.89 2.75 -5.92
N ARG A 112 13.80 2.64 -4.93
CA ARG A 112 13.92 1.43 -4.10
C ARG A 112 12.68 1.16 -3.25
N TRP A 113 12.08 2.21 -2.68
CA TRP A 113 10.83 2.08 -1.95
C TRP A 113 9.71 1.52 -2.83
N ALA A 114 9.57 2.01 -4.06
CA ALA A 114 8.57 1.53 -4.99
C ALA A 114 8.81 0.06 -5.39
N GLU A 115 10.05 -0.33 -5.69
CA GLU A 115 10.42 -1.73 -5.97
C GLU A 115 10.09 -2.65 -4.79
N ALA A 116 10.43 -2.26 -3.56
CA ALA A 116 10.12 -3.02 -2.34
C ALA A 116 8.61 -3.19 -2.13
N ASN A 117 7.80 -2.21 -2.52
CA ASN A 117 6.34 -2.25 -2.47
C ASN A 117 5.70 -2.84 -3.74
N LYS A 118 6.48 -3.48 -4.62
CA LYS A 118 6.03 -4.07 -5.89
C LYS A 118 5.31 -3.07 -6.82
N ALA A 119 5.61 -1.79 -6.67
CA ALA A 119 5.13 -0.72 -7.54
C ALA A 119 6.08 -0.54 -8.73
N LYS A 120 5.52 -0.18 -9.88
CA LYS A 120 6.27 0.10 -11.10
C LYS A 120 6.62 1.58 -11.15
N VAL A 121 7.90 1.87 -11.32
CA VAL A 121 8.40 3.24 -11.49
C VAL A 121 8.61 3.54 -12.97
N LYS A 122 8.17 4.71 -13.40
CA LYS A 122 8.42 5.24 -14.74
C LYS A 122 8.96 6.66 -14.61
N VAL A 123 10.16 6.92 -15.15
CA VAL A 123 10.65 8.29 -15.29
C VAL A 123 9.87 8.97 -16.40
N LEU A 124 9.15 10.04 -16.07
CA LEU A 124 8.35 10.82 -17.01
C LEU A 124 9.16 11.98 -17.59
N ASP A 125 9.97 12.61 -16.74
CA ASP A 125 10.85 13.72 -17.11
C ASP A 125 12.05 13.77 -16.16
N ILE A 126 13.20 14.20 -16.66
CA ILE A 126 14.42 14.35 -15.85
C ILE A 126 15.27 15.50 -16.39
N LEU A 127 15.69 16.38 -15.49
CA LEU A 127 16.60 17.48 -15.78
C LEU A 127 17.89 17.27 -14.97
N PRO A 128 19.03 16.94 -15.62
CA PRO A 128 20.30 16.81 -14.93
C PRO A 128 20.79 18.16 -14.38
N GLY A 129 21.59 18.13 -13.32
CA GLY A 129 22.34 19.30 -12.86
C GLY A 129 23.46 19.67 -13.86
N GLU A 130 23.98 20.90 -13.75
CA GLU A 130 25.03 21.38 -14.66
C GLU A 130 26.38 20.68 -14.44
N GLU A 131 26.74 20.40 -13.19
CA GLU A 131 27.99 19.71 -12.84
C GLU A 131 27.77 18.27 -12.35
N ALA A 132 26.78 18.06 -11.47
CA ALA A 132 26.44 16.76 -10.92
C ALA A 132 24.97 16.69 -10.48
N GLY A 133 24.50 15.46 -10.23
CA GLY A 133 23.17 15.19 -9.73
C GLY A 133 22.02 15.56 -10.68
N ILE A 134 20.84 15.83 -10.11
CA ILE A 134 19.62 16.17 -10.86
C ILE A 134 19.01 17.45 -10.30
N LYS A 135 18.56 18.32 -11.20
CA LYS A 135 17.85 19.54 -10.85
C LYS A 135 16.36 19.28 -10.60
N SER A 136 15.75 18.42 -11.42
CA SER A 136 14.38 17.96 -11.22
C SER A 136 14.15 16.58 -11.84
N VAL A 137 13.23 15.81 -11.26
CA VAL A 137 12.76 14.55 -11.84
C VAL A 137 11.27 14.36 -11.54
N THR A 138 10.54 13.93 -12.56
CA THR A 138 9.14 13.53 -12.43
C THR A 138 9.02 12.02 -12.61
N LEU A 139 8.52 11.34 -11.60
CA LEU A 139 8.28 9.90 -11.59
C LEU A 139 6.78 9.62 -11.61
N GLY A 140 6.35 8.68 -12.44
CA GLY A 140 5.07 8.00 -12.31
C GLY A 140 5.27 6.70 -11.55
N ILE A 141 4.61 6.55 -10.40
CA ILE A 141 4.63 5.33 -9.59
C ILE A 141 3.25 4.67 -9.69
N GLU A 142 3.22 3.51 -10.34
CA GLU A 142 2.03 2.70 -10.57
C GLU A 142 2.03 1.51 -9.60
N GLY A 143 1.14 1.52 -8.61
CA GLY A 143 1.09 0.51 -7.56
C GLY A 143 -0.14 0.66 -6.68
N ASP A 144 -0.47 -0.39 -5.93
CA ASP A 144 -1.60 -0.34 -5.02
C ASP A 144 -1.34 0.70 -3.92
N MET A 145 -2.31 1.59 -3.72
CA MET A 145 -2.26 2.69 -2.75
C MET A 145 -1.05 3.63 -2.83
N ALA A 146 -0.41 3.75 -4.00
CA ALA A 146 0.84 4.50 -4.15
C ALA A 146 0.73 5.97 -3.68
N TYR A 147 -0.36 6.66 -4.02
CA TYR A 147 -0.63 8.01 -3.52
C TYR A 147 -0.86 8.03 -2.01
N GLY A 148 -1.64 7.08 -1.47
CA GLY A 148 -1.94 6.98 -0.05
C GLY A 148 -0.69 6.87 0.81
N TYR A 149 0.29 6.08 0.37
CA TYR A 149 1.58 5.97 1.06
C TYR A 149 2.44 7.24 0.93
N LEU A 150 2.51 7.83 -0.27
CA LEU A 150 3.44 8.93 -0.54
C LEU A 150 2.85 10.34 -0.27
N LYS A 151 1.56 10.47 0.07
CA LYS A 151 0.96 11.79 0.37
C LYS A 151 1.63 12.51 1.55
N GLY A 152 2.20 11.75 2.49
CA GLY A 152 2.95 12.28 3.64
C GLY A 152 4.34 12.79 3.29
N GLU A 153 4.86 12.43 2.11
CA GLU A 153 6.21 12.80 1.64
C GLU A 153 6.25 14.18 0.97
N LYS A 154 5.11 14.88 0.92
CA LYS A 154 5.03 16.21 0.35
C LYS A 154 5.70 17.22 1.30
N GLY A 155 6.85 17.76 0.89
CA GLY A 155 7.60 18.78 1.62
C GLY A 155 8.83 19.25 0.86
#